data_AF-A0A1G1Y3Q2-F1
#
_entry.id   AF-A0A1G1Y3Q2-F1
#
_cell.length_a   1.000
_cell.length_b   1.000
_cell.length_c   1.000
_cell.angle_alpha   90.00
_cell.angle_beta   90.00
_cell.angle_gamma   90.00
#
_symmetry.space_group_name_H-M   'P 1'
#
loop_
_entity.id
_entity.type
_entity.pdbx_description
1 polymer ?
#
loop_
_entity_poly.entity_id
_entity_poly.type
_entity_poly.pdbx_seq_one_letter_code
_entity_poly.pdbx_strand_id
1 'polypeptide(L)'
;MKKKLVILLLLIVAIAVGIAVFQFLPTSSPQAIVPIDQRVDTDGDGLPDEFEEILGTDPNSADSDGDGIADGQDPDVLAQPDINQRVDTDGDGLPDEFEEILGTNPNSADSDGDGIADGQDQDSFRNAE
;
A
#
# COMPACT_ATOMS: atom_id res chain seq x y z
N MET A 1 54.10 25.77 -9.71
CA MET A 1 53.23 25.02 -10.67
C MET A 1 52.76 23.68 -10.11
N LYS A 2 53.64 22.86 -9.49
CA LYS A 2 53.30 21.52 -8.97
C LYS A 2 52.16 21.49 -7.91
N LYS A 3 52.11 22.46 -6.98
CA LYS A 3 51.07 22.52 -5.93
C LYS A 3 49.65 22.77 -6.46
N LYS A 4 49.51 23.59 -7.51
CA LYS A 4 48.20 23.88 -8.13
C LYS A 4 47.66 22.66 -8.90
N LEU A 5 48.55 21.87 -9.51
CA LEU A 5 48.19 20.64 -10.21
C LEU A 5 47.70 19.54 -9.25
N VAL A 6 48.32 19.40 -8.08
CA VAL A 6 47.92 18.42 -7.05
C VAL A 6 46.55 18.77 -6.46
N ILE A 7 46.28 20.04 -6.17
CA ILE A 7 44.98 20.49 -5.66
C ILE A 7 43.87 20.26 -6.71
N LEU A 8 44.15 20.53 -7.98
CA LEU A 8 43.21 20.26 -9.09
C LEU A 8 42.91 18.77 -9.23
N LEU A 9 43.94 17.91 -9.11
CA LEU A 9 43.77 16.45 -9.16
C LEU A 9 42.93 15.95 -7.98
N LEU A 10 43.17 16.44 -6.77
CA LEU A 10 42.39 16.08 -5.57
C LEU A 10 40.93 16.53 -5.67
N LEU A 11 40.66 17.71 -6.26
CA LEU A 11 39.31 18.19 -6.53
C LEU A 11 38.58 17.28 -7.53
N ILE A 12 39.24 16.88 -8.61
CA ILE A 12 38.65 15.97 -9.62
C ILE A 12 38.36 14.59 -9.01
N VAL A 13 39.27 14.05 -8.19
CA VAL A 13 39.05 12.77 -7.50
C VAL A 13 37.92 12.87 -6.48
N ALA A 14 37.82 13.96 -5.71
CA ALA A 14 36.72 14.17 -4.77
C ALA A 14 35.36 14.27 -5.48
N ILE A 15 35.30 14.95 -6.64
CA ILE A 15 34.09 15.04 -7.47
C ILE A 15 33.73 13.67 -8.05
N ALA A 16 34.70 12.91 -8.57
CA ALA A 16 34.46 11.58 -9.13
C ALA A 16 33.97 10.56 -8.08
N VAL A 17 34.53 10.59 -6.87
CA VAL A 17 34.09 9.73 -5.76
C VAL A 17 32.70 10.15 -5.26
N GLY A 18 32.41 11.45 -5.19
CA GLY A 18 31.08 11.95 -4.82
C GLY A 18 29.98 11.55 -5.81
N ILE A 19 30.27 11.56 -7.11
CA ILE A 19 29.33 11.11 -8.15
C ILE A 19 29.11 9.59 -8.06
N ALA A 20 30.15 8.81 -7.78
CA ALA A 20 30.02 7.36 -7.68
C ALA A 20 29.21 6.92 -6.45
N VAL A 21 29.37 7.57 -5.28
CA VAL A 21 28.61 7.22 -4.06
C VAL A 21 27.11 7.56 -4.20
N PHE A 22 26.77 8.60 -4.98
CA PHE A 22 25.37 8.98 -5.23
C PHE A 22 24.60 7.97 -6.11
N GLN A 23 25.32 7.16 -6.91
CA GLN A 23 24.72 6.12 -7.76
C GLN A 23 24.55 4.77 -7.07
N PHE A 24 25.01 4.64 -5.82
CA PHE A 24 24.92 3.43 -5.00
C PHE A 24 24.11 3.64 -3.72
N LEU A 25 23.27 4.68 -3.67
CA LEU A 25 22.15 4.61 -2.77
C LEU A 25 21.25 3.48 -3.30
N PRO A 26 20.95 2.42 -2.52
CA PRO A 26 19.72 1.71 -2.80
C PRO A 26 18.65 2.79 -2.73
N THR A 27 18.04 3.11 -3.87
CA THR A 27 16.73 3.74 -3.85
C THR A 27 15.84 2.67 -3.25
N SER A 28 15.85 2.54 -1.92
CA SER A 28 14.69 2.10 -1.20
C SER A 28 13.64 3.08 -1.67
N SER A 29 12.90 2.68 -2.69
CA SER A 29 11.74 3.41 -3.13
C SER A 29 10.97 3.68 -1.83
N PRO A 30 10.58 4.92 -1.50
CA PRO A 30 9.39 5.05 -0.67
C PRO A 30 8.38 4.16 -1.38
N GLN A 31 7.86 3.14 -0.68
CA GLN A 31 7.10 2.01 -1.24
C GLN A 31 6.45 2.46 -2.54
N ALA A 32 6.98 1.98 -3.67
CA ALA A 32 6.39 2.35 -4.94
C ALA A 32 4.97 1.79 -4.85
N ILE A 33 4.00 2.67 -4.67
CA ILE A 33 2.60 2.35 -4.85
C ILE A 33 2.52 1.91 -6.31
N VAL A 34 2.64 0.61 -6.53
CA VAL A 34 2.18 0.00 -7.76
C VAL A 34 0.69 0.38 -7.79
N PRO A 35 0.21 1.08 -8.82
CA PRO A 35 -1.22 1.31 -8.96
C PRO A 35 -1.91 -0.05 -8.80
N ILE A 36 -2.95 -0.14 -7.97
CA ILE A 36 -3.68 -1.39 -7.69
C ILE A 36 -4.15 -2.11 -8.96
N ASP A 37 -4.33 -1.40 -10.08
CA ASP A 37 -4.50 -1.94 -11.46
C ASP A 37 -3.35 -2.88 -11.92
N GLN A 38 -2.24 -2.93 -11.19
CA GLN A 38 -1.10 -3.81 -11.46
C GLN A 38 -0.96 -4.97 -10.48
N ARG A 39 -1.72 -4.98 -9.39
CA ARG A 39 -1.77 -6.13 -8.48
C ARG A 39 -2.69 -7.17 -9.10
N VAL A 40 -2.34 -8.44 -8.93
CA VAL A 40 -3.18 -9.53 -9.46
C VAL A 40 -4.43 -9.58 -8.59
N ASP A 41 -5.58 -9.58 -9.24
CA ASP A 41 -6.92 -9.76 -8.68
C ASP A 41 -7.57 -10.81 -9.60
N THR A 42 -7.58 -12.06 -9.15
CA THR A 42 -7.85 -13.24 -9.97
C THR A 42 -9.34 -13.43 -10.22
N ASP A 43 -10.21 -13.05 -9.28
CA ASP A 43 -11.67 -13.14 -9.43
C ASP A 43 -12.34 -11.79 -9.76
N GLY A 44 -11.60 -10.68 -9.66
CA GLY A 44 -12.02 -9.36 -10.11
C GLY A 44 -12.98 -8.67 -9.14
N ASP A 45 -12.88 -8.97 -7.85
CA ASP A 45 -13.80 -8.47 -6.82
C ASP A 45 -13.36 -7.15 -6.18
N GLY A 46 -12.12 -6.71 -6.47
CA GLY A 46 -11.51 -5.50 -5.95
C GLY A 46 -10.48 -5.72 -4.84
N LEU A 47 -10.35 -6.94 -4.31
CA LEU A 47 -9.33 -7.33 -3.33
C LEU A 47 -8.19 -8.11 -4.02
N PRO A 48 -6.97 -7.53 -4.14
CA PRO A 48 -5.84 -8.24 -4.74
C PRO A 48 -5.49 -9.58 -4.06
N ASP A 49 -5.10 -10.60 -4.84
CA ASP A 49 -4.73 -11.97 -4.40
C ASP A 49 -3.77 -11.99 -3.21
N GLU A 50 -2.83 -11.04 -3.15
CA GLU A 50 -1.84 -10.97 -2.08
C GLU A 50 -2.43 -10.48 -0.75
N PHE A 51 -3.49 -9.68 -0.79
CA PHE A 51 -4.26 -9.33 0.40
C PHE A 51 -5.22 -10.46 0.77
N GLU A 52 -5.83 -11.10 -0.21
CA GLU A 52 -6.67 -12.28 0.03
C GLU A 52 -5.92 -13.39 0.76
N GLU A 53 -4.67 -13.66 0.37
CA GLU A 53 -3.80 -14.62 1.08
C GLU A 53 -3.54 -14.21 2.55
N ILE A 54 -3.45 -12.92 2.84
CA ILE A 54 -3.22 -12.39 4.20
C ILE A 54 -4.50 -12.44 5.03
N LEU A 55 -5.64 -12.06 4.44
CA LEU A 55 -6.94 -12.03 5.10
C LEU A 55 -7.51 -13.43 5.29
N GLY A 56 -7.11 -14.39 4.44
CA GLY A 56 -7.53 -15.78 4.48
C GLY A 56 -8.75 -16.08 3.60
N THR A 57 -9.07 -15.19 2.65
CA THR A 57 -10.08 -15.39 1.59
C THR A 57 -9.51 -16.27 0.46
N ASP A 58 -10.36 -16.70 -0.49
CA ASP A 58 -9.96 -17.50 -1.65
C ASP A 58 -9.79 -16.60 -2.88
N PRO A 59 -8.57 -16.46 -3.44
CA PRO A 59 -8.31 -15.64 -4.63
C PRO A 59 -9.06 -16.02 -5.91
N ASN A 60 -9.90 -17.05 -5.87
CA ASN A 60 -10.70 -17.49 -7.00
C ASN A 60 -12.20 -17.33 -6.72
N SER A 61 -12.57 -16.70 -5.61
CA SER A 61 -13.93 -16.57 -5.11
C SER A 61 -14.18 -15.14 -4.64
N ALA A 62 -14.86 -14.38 -5.50
CA ALA A 62 -15.27 -13.00 -5.26
C ALA A 62 -16.27 -12.80 -4.09
N ASP A 63 -16.45 -13.78 -3.21
CA ASP A 63 -17.36 -13.88 -2.05
C ASP A 63 -16.96 -15.17 -1.33
N SER A 64 -15.96 -15.09 -0.45
CA SER A 64 -15.31 -16.25 0.18
C SER A 64 -16.15 -16.89 1.28
N ASP A 65 -16.98 -16.12 1.97
CA ASP A 65 -17.83 -16.59 3.05
C ASP A 65 -19.25 -16.96 2.60
N GLY A 66 -19.64 -16.55 1.39
CA GLY A 66 -20.89 -16.87 0.73
C GLY A 66 -22.09 -16.08 1.25
N ASP A 67 -21.89 -14.92 1.85
CA ASP A 67 -22.95 -14.08 2.40
C ASP A 67 -23.63 -13.17 1.34
N GLY A 68 -22.99 -13.02 0.18
CA GLY A 68 -23.45 -12.25 -0.96
C GLY A 68 -22.85 -10.85 -1.09
N ILE A 69 -21.86 -10.50 -0.28
CA ILE A 69 -20.99 -9.31 -0.41
C ILE A 69 -19.64 -9.79 -0.96
N ALA A 70 -19.05 -9.01 -1.87
CA ALA A 70 -17.75 -9.37 -2.41
C ALA A 70 -16.63 -9.12 -1.40
N ASP A 71 -15.55 -9.91 -1.37
CA ASP A 71 -14.50 -9.77 -0.36
C ASP A 71 -13.86 -8.36 -0.41
N GLY A 72 -13.68 -7.80 -1.61
CA GLY A 72 -13.25 -6.40 -1.80
C GLY A 72 -14.22 -5.32 -1.31
N GLN A 73 -15.44 -5.70 -0.91
CA GLN A 73 -16.48 -4.82 -0.36
C GLN A 73 -16.92 -5.22 1.06
N ASP A 74 -16.42 -6.35 1.56
CA ASP A 74 -16.96 -6.96 2.76
C ASP A 74 -16.14 -6.55 4.00
N PRO A 75 -16.72 -5.79 4.95
CA PRO A 75 -16.06 -5.52 6.22
C PRO A 75 -15.88 -6.78 7.09
N ASP A 76 -16.54 -7.89 6.74
CA ASP A 76 -16.44 -9.20 7.38
C ASP A 76 -16.12 -10.32 6.37
N VAL A 77 -15.07 -10.16 5.55
CA VAL A 77 -14.60 -11.10 4.49
C VAL A 77 -14.50 -12.60 4.86
N LEU A 78 -14.69 -12.97 6.12
CA LEU A 78 -14.62 -14.35 6.62
C LEU A 78 -15.84 -14.77 7.47
N ALA A 79 -16.95 -14.02 7.46
CA ALA A 79 -18.10 -14.17 8.36
C ALA A 79 -17.69 -14.39 9.82
N GLN A 80 -16.65 -13.69 10.29
CA GLN A 80 -16.14 -13.88 11.63
C GLN A 80 -17.09 -13.24 12.64
N PRO A 81 -17.50 -13.98 13.68
CA PRO A 81 -18.57 -13.56 14.59
C PRO A 81 -18.22 -12.35 15.50
N ASP A 82 -17.23 -11.53 15.16
CA ASP A 82 -16.76 -10.46 16.05
C ASP A 82 -16.14 -9.22 15.41
N ILE A 83 -16.42 -8.90 14.14
CA ILE A 83 -15.91 -7.66 13.53
C ILE A 83 -16.27 -6.40 14.33
N ASN A 84 -17.45 -6.37 14.95
CA ASN A 84 -17.90 -5.26 15.82
C ASN A 84 -17.10 -5.13 17.14
N GLN A 85 -16.26 -6.10 17.50
CA GLN A 85 -15.35 -6.03 18.66
C GLN A 85 -13.90 -5.69 18.25
N ARG A 86 -13.58 -5.67 16.95
CA ARG A 86 -12.29 -5.21 16.45
C ARG A 86 -12.20 -3.69 16.65
N VAL A 87 -10.97 -3.19 16.78
CA VAL A 87 -10.73 -1.75 16.92
C VAL A 87 -10.95 -1.12 15.54
N ASP A 88 -11.78 -0.09 15.51
CA ASP A 88 -12.04 0.78 14.35
C ASP A 88 -11.92 2.22 14.89
N THR A 89 -10.77 2.82 14.64
CA THR A 89 -10.32 4.05 15.32
C THR A 89 -10.98 5.29 14.75
N ASP A 90 -11.32 5.32 13.45
CA ASP A 90 -12.01 6.44 12.81
C ASP A 90 -13.51 6.22 12.59
N GLY A 91 -13.99 4.99 12.77
CA GLY A 91 -15.40 4.64 12.82
C GLY A 91 -16.04 4.53 11.43
N ASP A 92 -15.26 4.19 10.42
CA ASP A 92 -15.70 4.14 9.02
C ASP A 92 -16.27 2.77 8.61
N GLY A 93 -16.08 1.76 9.45
CA GLY A 93 -16.54 0.38 9.25
C GLY A 93 -15.44 -0.61 8.85
N LEU A 94 -14.20 -0.16 8.62
CA LEU A 94 -13.02 -0.99 8.36
C LEU A 94 -12.13 -1.03 9.61
N PRO A 95 -11.93 -2.20 10.25
CA PRO A 95 -11.09 -2.26 11.46
C PRO A 95 -9.61 -1.95 11.20
N ASP A 96 -8.94 -1.31 12.16
CA ASP A 96 -7.53 -0.85 12.10
C ASP A 96 -6.54 -1.90 11.56
N GLU A 97 -6.77 -3.17 11.90
CA GLU A 97 -5.89 -4.27 11.48
C GLU A 97 -6.06 -4.62 10.01
N PHE A 98 -7.26 -4.44 9.44
CA PHE A 98 -7.48 -4.54 8.00
C PHE A 98 -6.95 -3.31 7.28
N GLU A 99 -7.12 -2.13 7.85
CA GLU A 99 -6.56 -0.89 7.29
C GLU A 99 -5.03 -0.93 7.20
N GLU A 100 -4.34 -1.47 8.21
CA GLU A 100 -2.88 -1.66 8.17
C GLU A 100 -2.46 -2.63 7.05
N ILE A 101 -3.28 -3.67 6.79
CA ILE A 101 -3.03 -4.65 5.73
C ILE A 101 -3.26 -4.01 4.37
N LEU A 102 -4.42 -3.40 4.17
CA LEU A 102 -4.86 -2.79 2.93
C LEU A 102 -3.99 -1.57 2.56
N GLY A 103 -3.45 -0.87 3.56
CA GLY A 103 -2.61 0.32 3.37
C GLY A 103 -3.41 1.62 3.40
N THR A 104 -4.62 1.59 3.94
CA THR A 104 -5.39 2.77 4.36
C THR A 104 -4.90 3.26 5.72
N ASN A 105 -5.46 4.33 6.23
CA ASN A 105 -5.01 5.01 7.43
C ASN A 105 -6.04 4.84 8.55
N PRO A 106 -5.69 4.13 9.65
CA PRO A 106 -6.59 3.90 10.80
C PRO A 106 -7.07 5.12 11.57
N ASN A 107 -6.81 6.32 11.10
CA ASN A 107 -7.25 7.56 11.72
C ASN A 107 -7.94 8.47 10.70
N SER A 108 -8.29 7.94 9.52
CA SER A 108 -8.87 8.66 8.40
C SER A 108 -9.90 7.78 7.71
N ALA A 109 -11.16 8.06 8.01
CA ALA A 109 -12.33 7.38 7.45
C ALA A 109 -12.50 7.53 5.91
N ASP A 110 -11.48 8.01 5.21
CA ASP A 110 -11.38 8.31 3.77
C ASP A 110 -9.89 8.61 3.54
N SER A 111 -9.11 7.59 3.18
CA SER A 111 -7.65 7.65 3.16
C SER A 111 -7.08 8.35 1.94
N ASP A 112 -7.77 8.28 0.80
CA ASP A 112 -7.34 8.88 -0.46
C ASP A 112 -8.08 10.19 -0.80
N GLY A 113 -9.08 10.55 -0.01
CA GLY A 113 -9.75 11.84 -0.01
C GLY A 113 -10.77 12.01 -1.14
N ASP A 114 -11.29 10.92 -1.70
CA ASP A 114 -12.21 10.94 -2.83
C ASP A 114 -13.69 11.19 -2.41
N GLY A 115 -13.96 11.08 -1.11
CA GLY A 115 -15.26 11.29 -0.49
C GLY A 115 -16.09 10.02 -0.25
N ILE A 116 -15.52 8.84 -0.49
CA ILE A 116 -16.03 7.53 -0.09
C ILE A 116 -15.22 7.08 1.14
N ALA A 117 -15.90 6.44 2.09
CA ALA A 117 -15.21 5.96 3.29
C ALA A 117 -14.47 4.65 3.00
N ASP A 118 -13.29 4.39 3.59
CA ASP A 118 -12.47 3.23 3.25
C ASP A 118 -13.25 1.91 3.42
N GLY A 119 -14.04 1.79 4.49
CA GLY A 119 -14.96 0.65 4.71
C GLY A 119 -16.12 0.52 3.70
N GLN A 120 -16.26 1.44 2.75
CA GLN A 120 -17.25 1.43 1.66
C GLN A 120 -16.62 1.61 0.29
N ASP A 121 -15.29 1.77 0.24
CA ASP A 121 -14.56 2.17 -0.94
C ASP A 121 -13.83 0.97 -1.55
N GLN A 122 -14.15 0.68 -2.82
CA GLN A 122 -13.53 -0.39 -3.59
C GLN A 122 -12.14 -0.02 -4.11
N ASP A 123 -11.82 1.28 -4.10
CA ASP A 123 -10.58 1.80 -4.59
C ASP A 123 -9.93 2.80 -3.63
N SER A 124 -10.05 2.60 -2.31
CA SER A 124 -9.47 3.43 -1.22
C SER A 124 -7.93 3.59 -1.24
N PHE A 125 -7.29 3.12 -2.32
CA PHE A 125 -5.90 3.30 -2.69
C PHE A 125 -5.70 4.24 -3.91
N ARG A 126 -6.77 4.77 -4.51
CA ARG A 126 -6.74 5.62 -5.70
C ARG A 126 -6.92 7.07 -5.28
N ASN A 127 -5.80 7.79 -5.28
CA ASN A 127 -5.81 9.26 -5.14
C ASN A 127 -6.98 9.90 -5.91
N ALA A 128 -7.80 10.68 -5.19
CA ALA A 128 -8.90 11.47 -5.74
C ALA A 128 -8.54 12.12 -7.09
N GLU A 129 -9.30 11.80 -8.16
CA GLU A 129 -9.17 12.43 -9.49
C GLU A 129 -9.53 13.93 -9.49
#